data_AF-A0A1G8DZC3-F1
#
_entry.id   AF-A0A1G8DZC3-F1
#
_cell.length_a   1.000
_cell.length_b   1.000
_cell.length_c   1.000
_cell.angle_alpha   90.00
_cell.angle_beta   90.00
_cell.angle_gamma   90.00
#
_symmetry.space_group_name_H-M   'P 1'
#
loop_
_entity.id
_entity.type
_entity.pdbx_description
1 polymer ?
#
loop_
_entity_poly.entity_id
_entity_poly.type
_entity_poly.pdbx_seq_one_letter_code
_entity_poly.pdbx_strand_id
1 'polypeptide(L)' 'MARDTDSIERDIESARNQLAGTLDELALRANPKRVVENTKQTLIAKLNQPAVKYGLIAAGTVIGLLVVRKVLR' A
#
# COMPACT_ATOMS: atom_id res chain seq x y z
N MET A 1 -0.01 -35.97 34.73
CA MET A 1 1.30 -35.37 34.41
C MET A 1 1.83 -35.87 33.06
N ALA A 2 2.16 -37.15 32.84
CA ALA A 2 2.59 -37.62 31.50
C ALA A 2 1.47 -37.54 30.43
N ARG A 3 0.21 -37.72 30.85
CA ARG A 3 -0.97 -37.67 29.96
C ARG A 3 -1.31 -36.26 29.46
N ASP A 4 -0.83 -35.24 30.16
CA ASP A 4 -1.05 -33.83 29.85
C ASP A 4 -0.02 -33.35 28.82
N THR A 5 1.21 -33.89 28.87
CA THR A 5 2.28 -33.57 27.90
C THR A 5 1.93 -34.02 26.49
N ASP A 6 1.42 -35.25 26.32
CA ASP A 6 1.01 -35.77 25.00
C ASP A 6 -0.10 -34.92 24.35
N SER A 7 -1.05 -34.42 25.15
CA SER A 7 -2.08 -33.51 24.67
C SER A 7 -1.52 -32.15 24.27
N ILE A 8 -0.58 -31.61 25.06
CA ILE A 8 0.09 -30.33 24.77
C ILE A 8 0.91 -30.44 23.47
N GLU A 9 1.61 -31.55 23.24
CA GLU A 9 2.37 -31.79 22.01
C GLU A 9 1.47 -31.85 20.77
N ARG A 10 0.31 -32.51 20.86
CA ARG A 10 -0.69 -32.51 19.78
C ARG A 10 -1.21 -31.12 19.46
N ASP A 11 -1.50 -30.33 20.50
CA ASP A 11 -2.02 -28.97 20.32
C ASP A 11 -0.97 -28.04 19.70
N ILE A 12 0.31 -28.20 20.08
CA ILE A 12 1.43 -27.45 19.46
C ILE A 12 1.59 -27.81 17.98
N GLU A 13 1.53 -29.09 17.63
CA GLU A 13 1.65 -29.54 16.24
C GLU A 13 0.47 -29.03 15.39
N SER A 14 -0.75 -29.05 15.95
CA SER A 14 -1.95 -28.48 15.33
C SER A 14 -1.82 -26.97 15.11
N ALA A 15 -1.35 -26.24 16.13
CA ALA A 15 -1.10 -24.80 16.03
C ALA A 15 -0.02 -24.48 14.98
N ARG A 16 1.02 -25.31 14.86
CA ARG A 16 2.08 -25.17 13.83
C ARG A 16 1.51 -25.29 12.42
N ASN A 17 0.68 -26.30 12.18
CA ASN A 17 0.04 -26.51 10.89
C ASN A 17 -0.95 -25.40 10.53
N GLN A 18 -1.70 -24.89 11.51
CA GLN A 18 -2.57 -23.72 11.32
C GLN A 18 -1.77 -22.47 10.98
N LEU A 19 -0.64 -22.23 11.65
CA LEU A 19 0.22 -21.07 11.38
C LEU A 19 0.82 -21.12 9.97
N ALA A 20 1.27 -22.31 9.52
CA ALA A 20 1.77 -22.50 8.15
C ALA A 20 0.70 -22.15 7.09
N GLY A 21 -0.56 -22.56 7.31
CA GLY A 21 -1.68 -22.18 6.44
C GLY A 21 -1.96 -20.67 6.43
N THR A 22 -1.89 -20.02 7.59
CA THR A 22 -2.13 -18.56 7.68
C THR A 22 -1.01 -17.72 7.08
N LEU A 23 0.24 -18.19 7.09
CA LEU A 23 1.36 -17.49 6.48
C LEU A 23 1.24 -17.47 4.94
N ASP A 24 0.75 -18.55 4.35
CA ASP A 24 0.51 -18.64 2.91
C ASP A 24 -0.64 -17.72 2.47
N GLU A 25 -1.72 -17.66 3.25
CA GLU A 25 -2.81 -16.70 3.02
C GLU A 25 -2.38 -15.24 3.22
N LEU A 26 -1.53 -14.96 4.21
CA LEU A 26 -1.06 -13.60 4.46
C LEU A 26 -0.09 -13.14 3.37
N ALA A 27 0.75 -14.02 2.83
CA ALA A 27 1.60 -13.74 1.68
C ALA A 27 0.78 -13.46 0.40
N LEU A 28 -0.32 -14.21 0.20
CA LEU A 28 -1.26 -14.00 -0.91
C LEU A 28 -2.09 -12.71 -0.77
N ARG A 29 -2.48 -12.32 0.45
CA ARG A 29 -3.24 -11.10 0.71
C ARG A 29 -2.37 -9.84 0.78
N ALA A 30 -1.12 -9.98 1.23
CA ALA A 30 -0.10 -8.93 1.21
C ALA A 30 0.65 -8.85 -0.12
N ASN A 31 0.16 -9.50 -1.19
CA ASN A 31 0.82 -9.55 -2.48
C ASN A 31 1.03 -8.11 -3.01
N PRO A 32 2.27 -7.58 -2.93
CA PRO A 32 2.54 -6.15 -3.06
C PRO A 32 2.23 -5.65 -4.47
N LYS A 33 2.19 -6.56 -5.45
CA LYS A 33 1.78 -6.25 -6.84
C LYS A 33 0.39 -5.65 -6.91
N ARG A 34 -0.59 -6.18 -6.17
CA ARG A 34 -1.98 -5.66 -6.19
C ARG A 34 -2.08 -4.31 -5.50
N VAL A 35 -1.37 -4.13 -4.38
CA VAL A 35 -1.33 -2.86 -3.65
C VAL A 35 -0.67 -1.78 -4.51
N VAL A 36 0.45 -2.07 -5.16
CA VAL A 36 1.14 -1.11 -6.05
C VAL A 36 0.26 -0.75 -7.25
N GLU A 37 -0.39 -1.72 -7.89
CA GLU A 37 -1.29 -1.47 -9.03
C GLU A 37 -2.48 -0.57 -8.63
N ASN A 38 -3.14 -0.91 -7.52
CA ASN A 38 -4.25 -0.12 -6.99
C ASN A 38 -3.79 1.29 -6.56
N THR A 39 -2.58 1.41 -6.00
CA THR A 39 -2.02 2.70 -5.59
C THR A 39 -1.73 3.58 -6.81
N LYS A 40 -1.12 3.01 -7.87
CA LYS A 40 -0.88 3.71 -9.14
C LYS A 40 -2.18 4.19 -9.79
N GLN A 41 -3.18 3.32 -9.87
CA GLN A 41 -4.49 3.68 -10.42
C GLN A 41 -5.17 4.77 -9.60
N THR A 42 -5.10 4.69 -8.27
CA THR A 42 -5.67 5.70 -7.37
C THR A 42 -4.97 7.05 -7.51
N LEU A 43 -3.65 7.06 -7.66
CA LEU A 43 -2.86 8.27 -7.91
C LEU A 43 -3.24 8.91 -9.25
N ILE A 44 -3.29 8.12 -10.33
CA ILE A 44 -3.69 8.61 -11.66
C ILE A 44 -5.13 9.14 -11.62
N ALA A 45 -6.04 8.42 -10.96
CA ALA A 45 -7.43 8.85 -10.80
C ALA A 45 -7.53 10.17 -10.04
N LYS A 46 -6.76 10.36 -8.96
CA LYS A 46 -6.69 11.63 -8.21
C LYS A 46 -6.14 12.78 -9.05
N LEU A 47 -5.09 12.54 -9.83
CA LEU A 47 -4.53 13.56 -10.74
C LEU A 47 -5.49 13.94 -11.87
N ASN A 48 -6.29 12.99 -12.34
CA ASN A 48 -7.31 13.23 -13.36
C ASN A 48 -8.57 13.92 -12.82
N GLN A 49 -8.71 14.10 -11.50
CA GLN A 49 -9.83 14.85 -10.95
C GLN A 49 -9.77 16.30 -11.43
N PRO A 50 -10.88 16.88 -11.93
CA PRO A 50 -10.89 18.22 -12.51
C PRO A 50 -10.38 19.28 -11.52
N ALA A 51 -10.75 19.17 -10.24
CA ALA A 51 -10.26 20.06 -9.19
C ALA A 51 -8.72 20.04 -9.06
N VAL A 52 -8.10 18.87 -9.05
CA VAL A 52 -6.64 18.71 -8.94
C VAL A 52 -5.96 19.20 -10.22
N LYS A 53 -6.50 18.86 -11.39
CA LYS A 53 -5.94 19.26 -12.69
C LYS A 53 -5.91 20.79 -12.84
N TYR A 54 -7.02 21.47 -12.56
CA TYR A 54 -7.07 22.93 -12.64
C TYR A 54 -6.22 23.60 -11.55
N GLY A 55 -6.19 23.02 -10.35
CA GLY A 55 -5.30 23.47 -9.27
C GLY A 55 -3.82 23.41 -9.66
N LEU A 56 -3.38 22.31 -10.27
CA LEU A 56 -2.01 22.14 -10.77
C LEU A 56 -1.65 23.13 -11.88
N ILE A 57 -2.56 23.37 -12.82
CA ILE A 57 -2.35 24.37 -13.89
C ILE A 57 -2.22 25.76 -13.28
N ALA A 58 -3.12 26.15 -12.37
CA ALA A 58 -3.07 27.45 -11.72
C ALA A 58 -1.76 27.65 -10.93
N ALA A 59 -1.40 26.66 -10.11
CA ALA A 59 -0.15 26.69 -9.35
C ALA A 59 1.08 26.76 -10.27
N GLY A 60 1.12 25.92 -11.31
CA GLY A 60 2.19 25.92 -12.30
C GLY A 60 2.31 27.25 -13.05
N THR A 61 1.19 27.89 -13.37
CA THR A 61 1.16 29.20 -14.04
C THR A 61 1.74 30.30 -13.14
N VAL A 62 1.33 30.33 -11.86
CA VAL A 62 1.86 31.29 -10.89
C VAL A 62 3.37 31.11 -10.71
N ILE A 63 3.83 29.87 -10.51
CA ILE A 63 5.25 29.57 -10.36
C ILE A 63 6.02 29.95 -11.63
N GLY A 64 5.50 29.59 -12.80
CA GLY A 64 6.10 29.93 -14.09
C GLY A 64 6.26 31.44 -14.28
N LEU A 65 5.22 32.22 -13.98
CA LEU A 65 5.27 33.68 -14.03
C LEU A 65 6.30 34.26 -13.04
N LEU A 66 6.37 33.71 -11.82
CA LEU A 66 7.37 34.15 -10.82
C LEU A 66 8.79 33.85 -11.28
N VAL A 67 9.04 32.68 -11.87
CA VAL A 67 10.34 32.29 -12.42
C VAL A 67 10.72 33.21 -13.58
N VAL A 68 9.82 33.42 -14.55
CA VAL A 68 10.05 34.33 -15.67
C VAL A 68 10.35 35.74 -15.18
N ARG A 69 9.56 36.27 -14.23
CA ARG A 69 9.79 37.60 -13.63
C ARG A 69 11.13 37.70 -12.91
N LYS A 70 11.61 36.61 -12.29
CA LYS A 70 12.90 36.55 -11.61
C LYS A 70 14.08 36.45 -12.58
N VAL A 71 13.90 35.81 -13.73
CA VAL A 71 14.97 35.67 -14.75
C VAL A 71 15.09 36.91 -15.63
N LEU A 72 13.99 37.61 -15.88
CA LEU A 72 13.95 38.83 -16.70
C LEU A 72 14.20 40.14 -15.92
N ARG A 73 14.46 40.05 -14.61
CA ARG A 73 14.88 41.18 -13.76
C ARG A 73 16.28 40.92 -13.23
#